data_AF-A0A174YPR1-F1
#
_entry.id   AF-A0A174YPR1-F1
#
_cell.length_a   1.000
_cell.length_b   1.000
_cell.length_c   1.000
_cell.angle_alpha   90.00
_cell.angle_beta   90.00
_cell.angle_gamma   90.00
#
_symmetry.space_group_name_H-M   'P 1'
#
loop_
_entity.id
_entity.type
_entity.pdbx_description
1 polymer ?
#
loop_
_entity_poly.entity_id
_entity_poly.type
_entity_poly.pdbx_seq_one_letter_code
_entity_poly.pdbx_strand_id
1 'polypeptide(L)' 'MSDIKKCDRCGKTYEYDFSDKPTDTETRYLTTITLNAKDLWNHEYHKTYDLCADCCASLMEWLNFDMAEERKD' A
#
# COMPACT_ATOMS: atom_id res chain seq x y z
N MET A 1 0.01 6.07 -21.51
CA MET A 1 -0.10 4.60 -21.56
C MET A 1 -0.50 4.21 -20.15
N SER A 2 -1.70 3.65 -19.95
CA SER A 2 -2.08 3.10 -18.65
C SER A 2 -1.34 1.77 -18.48
N ASP A 3 -0.44 1.69 -17.50
CA ASP A 3 0.21 0.44 -17.17
C ASP A 3 -0.80 -0.40 -16.38
N ILE A 4 -1.35 -1.44 -17.02
CA ILE A 4 -2.20 -2.41 -16.36
C ILE A 4 -1.32 -3.24 -15.42
N LYS A 5 -1.57 -3.12 -14.12
CA LYS A 5 -0.87 -3.89 -13.09
C LYS A 5 -1.74 -5.03 -12.56
N LYS A 6 -1.11 -6.03 -11.96
CA LYS A 6 -1.79 -7.14 -11.29
C LYS A 6 -1.61 -6.99 -9.78
N CYS A 7 -2.71 -7.09 -9.02
CA CYS A 7 -2.67 -7.06 -7.57
C CYS A 7 -2.01 -8.34 -7.04
N ASP A 8 -0.94 -8.21 -6.27
CA ASP A 8 -0.21 -9.33 -5.67
C ASP A 8 -1.05 -10.10 -4.64
N ARG A 9 -2.06 -9.46 -4.05
CA ARG A 9 -2.91 -10.08 -3.02
C ARG A 9 -4.07 -10.88 -3.60
N CYS A 10 -4.83 -10.29 -4.52
CA CYS A 10 -6.08 -10.88 -5.03
C CYS A 10 -6.00 -11.32 -6.50
N GLY A 11 -4.90 -11.02 -7.19
CA GLY A 11 -4.65 -11.42 -8.57
C GLY A 11 -5.45 -10.64 -9.63
N LYS A 12 -6.34 -9.72 -9.23
CA LYS A 12 -7.09 -8.87 -10.15
C LYS A 12 -6.16 -7.89 -10.86
N THR A 13 -6.44 -7.63 -12.13
CA THR A 13 -5.81 -6.52 -12.85
C THR A 13 -6.47 -5.21 -12.45
N TYR A 14 -5.67 -4.16 -12.31
CA TYR A 14 -6.15 -2.81 -12.05
C TYR A 14 -5.34 -1.82 -12.88
N GLU A 15 -5.98 -0.74 -13.30
CA GLU A 15 -5.30 0.33 -14.02
C GLU A 15 -4.70 1.29 -13.00
N TYR A 16 -3.43 1.62 -13.21
CA TYR A 16 -2.80 2.73 -12.52
C TYR A 16 -3.17 4.00 -13.27
N ASP A 17 -4.22 4.69 -12.83
CA ASP A 17 -4.58 5.98 -13.40
C ASP A 17 -3.82 7.11 -12.72
N PHE A 18 -2.72 7.54 -13.33
CA PHE A 18 -2.01 8.78 -12.96
C PHE A 18 -2.72 10.05 -13.49
N SER A 19 -3.74 9.91 -14.34
CA SER A 19 -4.37 11.04 -15.04
C SER A 19 -5.46 11.73 -14.20
N ASP A 20 -6.11 10.99 -13.31
CA ASP A 20 -6.94 11.58 -12.26
C ASP A 20 -6.06 11.98 -11.08
N LYS A 21 -5.46 13.16 -11.18
CA LYS A 21 -4.93 13.87 -10.01
C LYS A 21 -6.09 14.08 -9.03
N PRO A 22 -6.14 13.44 -7.85
CA PRO A 22 -6.90 14.03 -6.77
C PRO A 22 -6.14 15.30 -6.41
N THR A 23 -6.75 16.45 -6.68
CA THR A 23 -6.31 17.74 -6.12
C THR A 23 -6.38 17.76 -4.59
N ASP A 24 -6.97 16.72 -4.00
CA ASP A 24 -7.09 16.52 -2.57
C ASP A 24 -5.97 15.60 -2.05
N THR A 25 -5.15 16.15 -1.16
CA THR A 25 -4.04 15.43 -0.50
C THR A 25 -4.49 14.23 0.32
N GLU A 26 -5.79 14.09 0.58
CA GLU A 26 -6.36 13.04 1.42
C GLU A 26 -6.69 11.73 0.66
N THR A 27 -6.84 11.77 -0.67
CA THR A 27 -7.30 10.61 -1.47
C THR A 27 -6.22 10.06 -2.40
N ARG A 28 -4.96 10.05 -1.96
CA ARG A 28 -3.92 9.28 -2.66
C ARG A 28 -4.20 7.80 -2.44
N TYR A 29 -4.77 7.13 -3.44
CA TYR A 29 -4.84 5.68 -3.48
C TYR A 29 -3.40 5.15 -3.58
N LEU A 30 -2.83 4.76 -2.44
CA LEU A 30 -1.59 4.01 -2.40
C LEU A 30 -1.85 2.66 -3.09
N THR A 31 -1.21 2.41 -4.21
CA THR A 31 -1.33 1.14 -4.95
C THR A 31 -0.02 0.36 -4.98
N THR A 32 1.03 0.92 -4.40
CA THR A 32 2.34 0.29 -4.24
C THR A 32 2.81 0.47 -2.80
N ILE A 33 3.17 -0.63 -2.16
CA ILE A 33 3.64 -0.67 -0.76
C ILE A 33 5.04 -1.24 -0.74
N THR A 34 5.95 -0.53 -0.10
CA THR A 34 7.33 -0.99 0.10
C THR A 34 7.52 -1.34 1.57
N LEU A 35 7.78 -2.62 1.84
CA LEU A 35 8.24 -3.09 3.14
C LEU A 35 9.75 -2.90 3.21
N ASN A 36 10.19 -2.13 4.20
CA ASN A 36 11.59 -1.96 4.55
C ASN A 36 11.81 -2.67 5.89
N ALA A 37 12.57 -3.75 5.88
CA ALA A 37 12.99 -4.44 7.11
C ALA A 37 14.50 -4.31 7.25
N LYS A 38 14.96 -4.05 8.48
CA LYS A 38 16.37 -4.03 8.82
C LYS A 38 16.59 -5.03 9.94
N ASP A 39 17.50 -5.96 9.74
CA ASP A 39 17.87 -6.90 10.79
C ASP A 39 18.87 -6.29 11.78
N LEU A 40 19.15 -7.00 12.88
CA LEU A 40 20.13 -6.59 13.89
C LEU A 40 21.58 -6.52 13.35
N TRP A 41 21.83 -7.07 12.17
CA TRP A 41 23.12 -7.11 11.49
C TRP A 41 23.23 -6.04 10.39
N ASN A 42 22.27 -5.12 10.32
CA ASN A 42 22.14 -4.07 9.30
C ASN A 42 21.92 -4.60 7.87
N HIS A 43 21.47 -5.83 7.67
CA HIS A 43 20.98 -6.25 6.37
C HIS A 43 19.63 -5.57 6.10
N GLU A 44 19.55 -4.95 4.93
CA GLU A 44 18.35 -4.25 4.47
C GLU A 44 17.60 -5.16 3.51
N TYR A 45 16.35 -5.43 3.85
CA TYR A 45 15.42 -6.15 2.99
C TYR A 45 14.34 -5.20 2.51
N HIS A 46 14.27 -5.04 1.19
CA HIS A 46 13.24 -4.27 0.52
C HIS A 46 12.37 -5.21 -0.29
N LYS A 47 11.07 -5.16 -0.05
CA LYS A 47 10.09 -5.83 -0.91
C LYS A 47 8.93 -4.91 -1.22
N THR A 48 8.64 -4.78 -2.50
CA THR A 48 7.54 -3.98 -3.01
C THR A 48 6.40 -4.89 -3.43
N TYR A 49 5.18 -4.47 -3.11
CA TYR A 49 3.94 -5.12 -3.51
C TYR A 49 3.07 -4.14 -4.27
N ASP A 50 2.50 -4.61 -5.37
CA ASP A 50 1.49 -3.90 -6.15
C ASP A 50 0.10 -4.37 -5.70
N LEU A 51 -0.70 -3.47 -5.14
CA LEU A 51 -2.04 -3.75 -4.62
C LEU A 51 -3.09 -2.89 -5.32
N CYS A 52 -4.24 -3.49 -5.61
CA CYS A 52 -5.41 -2.72 -6.01
C CYS A 52 -5.96 -1.91 -4.83
N ALA A 53 -6.75 -0.87 -5.12
CA ALA A 53 -7.31 0.04 -4.11
C ALA A 53 -8.01 -0.71 -2.95
N ASP A 54 -8.85 -1.71 -3.25
CA ASP A 54 -9.53 -2.52 -2.24
C ASP A 54 -8.55 -3.22 -1.28
N CYS A 55 -7.52 -3.88 -1.83
CA CYS A 55 -6.55 -4.62 -1.02
C CYS A 55 -5.64 -3.68 -0.23
N CYS A 56 -5.32 -2.51 -0.78
CA CYS A 56 -4.60 -1.50 -0.02
C CYS A 56 -5.46 -0.92 1.10
N ALA A 57 -6.73 -0.61 0.86
CA ALA A 57 -7.64 -0.10 1.88
C ALA A 57 -7.79 -1.08 3.05
N SER A 58 -8.02 -2.38 2.75
CA SER A 58 -8.08 -3.41 3.79
C SER A 58 -6.76 -3.55 4.58
N LEU A 59 -5.61 -3.39 3.94
CA LEU A 59 -4.32 -3.41 4.64
C LEU A 59 -4.14 -2.18 5.52
N MET A 60 -4.49 -0.99 5.04
CA MET A 60 -4.40 0.24 5.83
C MET A 60 -5.36 0.22 7.02
N GLU A 61 -6.56 -0.34 6.86
CA GLU A 61 -7.49 -0.57 7.97
C GLU A 61 -6.88 -1.52 9.02
N TRP A 62 -6.30 -2.64 8.58
CA TRP A 62 -5.62 -3.58 9.48
C TRP A 62 -4.44 -2.92 10.22
N LEU A 63 -3.58 -2.17 9.53
CA LEU A 63 -2.46 -1.45 10.14
C LEU A 63 -2.92 -0.34 11.09
N ASN A 64 -4.00 0.38 10.76
CA ASN A 64 -4.55 1.41 11.63
C ASN A 64 -5.28 0.83 12.84
N PHE A 65 -5.82 -0.39 12.74
CA PHE A 65 -6.40 -1.11 13.87
C PHE A 65 -5.34 -1.38 14.95
N ASP A 66 -4.14 -1.80 14.55
CA ASP A 66 -3.02 -2.02 15.48
C ASP A 66 -2.58 -0.70 16.16
N MET A 67 -2.53 0.44 15.45
CA MET A 67 -2.16 1.73 16.04
C MET A 67 -3.23 2.35 16.97
N ALA A 68 -4.49 1.91 16.87
CA ALA A 68 -5.56 2.40 17.75
C ALA A 68 -5.54 1.70 19.12
N GLU A 69 -5.02 0.47 19.21
CA GLU A 69 -4.82 -0.21 20.50
C GLU A 69 -3.66 0.39 21.30
N GLU A 70 -2.60 0.90 20.65
CA GLU A 70 -1.46 1.54 21.31
C GLU A 70 -1.73 2.93 21.89
N ARG A 71 -2.89 3.55 21.62
CA ARG A 71 -3.28 4.88 22.15
C ARG A 71 -4.14 4.84 23.42
N LYS A 72 -4.20 3.69 24.10
CA LYS A 72 -4.83 3.55 25.42
C LYS A 72 -3.76 3.54 26.50
N ASP A 73 -3.08 4.67 26.69
CA ASP A 73 -2.31 4.99 27.90
C ASP A 73 -2.61 6.44 28.34
#